data_AF-A0A2V6J368-F1
#
_entry.id   AF-A0A2V6J368-F1
#
_cell.length_a   1.000
_cell.length_b   1.000
_cell.length_c   1.000
_cell.angle_alpha   90.00
_cell.angle_beta   90.00
_cell.angle_gamma   90.00
#
_symmetry.space_group_name_H-M   'P 1'
#
loop_
_entity.id
_entity.type
_entity.pdbx_description
1 polymer ?
#
loop_
_entity_poly.entity_id
_entity_poly.type
_entity_poly.pdbx_seq_one_letter_code
_entity_poly.pdbx_strand_id
1 'polypeptide(L)'
;VQSVVEVYTYYKKFDIPTEVMGASFRNTGQILELAGCDCLTISPELMEELSKSADPVERKLTPEKAKTASVDRLELDEKKFRWLVNENAMATDKTAEGIRKFAVDVVKLEQFVASKL
;
A
#
# COMPACT_ATOMS: atom_id res chain seq x y z
N VAL A 1 -2.19 8.21 -0.75
CA VAL A 1 -3.51 7.54 -0.67
C VAL A 1 -4.06 7.18 -2.04
N GLN A 2 -4.00 8.09 -3.03
CA GLN A 2 -4.53 7.87 -4.39
C GLN A 2 -4.17 6.52 -5.03
N SER A 3 -2.89 6.11 -4.97
CA SER A 3 -2.46 4.81 -5.52
C SER A 3 -3.19 3.61 -4.89
N VAL A 4 -3.46 3.62 -3.58
CA VAL A 4 -4.20 2.53 -2.92
C VAL A 4 -5.67 2.55 -3.33
N VAL A 5 -6.26 3.74 -3.51
CA VAL A 5 -7.64 3.89 -4.02
C VAL A 5 -7.77 3.30 -5.42
N GLU A 6 -6.82 3.57 -6.31
CA GLU A 6 -6.79 3.03 -7.68
C GLU A 6 -6.66 1.50 -7.67
N VAL A 7 -5.74 0.96 -6.87
CA VAL A 7 -5.54 -0.50 -6.75
C VAL A 7 -6.77 -1.18 -6.15
N TYR A 8 -7.32 -0.67 -5.05
CA TYR A 8 -8.55 -1.17 -4.45
C TYR A 8 -9.70 -1.17 -5.47
N THR A 9 -9.88 -0.05 -6.16
CA THR A 9 -10.93 0.11 -7.17
C THR A 9 -10.79 -0.91 -8.29
N TYR A 10 -9.58 -1.09 -8.84
CA TYR A 10 -9.31 -2.09 -9.87
C TYR A 10 -9.62 -3.51 -9.38
N TYR A 11 -9.16 -3.86 -8.18
CA TYR A 11 -9.34 -5.20 -7.63
C TYR A 11 -10.82 -5.52 -7.40
N LYS A 12 -11.58 -4.59 -6.79
CA LYS A 12 -13.01 -4.78 -6.56
C LYS A 12 -13.83 -4.71 -7.84
N LYS A 13 -13.44 -3.89 -8.83
CA LYS A 13 -14.06 -3.87 -10.16
C LYS A 13 -14.06 -5.26 -10.78
N PHE A 14 -12.90 -5.92 -10.78
CA PHE A 14 -12.68 -7.20 -11.49
C PHE A 14 -12.77 -8.45 -10.60
N ASP A 15 -13.33 -8.34 -9.39
CA ASP A 15 -13.47 -9.46 -8.44
C ASP A 15 -12.15 -10.21 -8.17
N ILE A 16 -11.04 -9.47 -8.10
CA ILE A 16 -9.73 -10.05 -7.80
C ILE A 16 -9.73 -10.41 -6.30
N PRO A 17 -9.48 -11.67 -5.92
CA PRO A 17 -9.65 -12.14 -4.54
C PRO A 17 -8.53 -11.70 -3.61
N THR A 18 -7.41 -11.21 -4.14
CA THR A 18 -6.29 -10.71 -3.36
C THR A 18 -6.71 -9.52 -2.49
N GLU A 19 -6.39 -9.59 -1.21
CA GLU A 19 -6.68 -8.52 -0.25
C GLU A 19 -5.82 -7.28 -0.53
N VAL A 20 -6.44 -6.10 -0.44
CA VAL A 20 -5.73 -4.82 -0.55
C VAL A 20 -5.48 -4.27 0.85
N MET A 21 -4.22 -4.35 1.28
CA MET A 21 -3.77 -3.81 2.57
C MET A 21 -2.96 -2.52 2.40
N GLY A 22 -3.52 -1.38 2.80
CA GLY A 22 -2.79 -0.11 2.84
C GLY A 22 -1.69 -0.13 3.91
N ALA A 23 -0.51 0.40 3.60
CA ALA A 23 0.67 0.37 4.47
C ALA A 23 1.50 1.65 4.38
N SER A 24 2.44 1.81 5.33
CA SER A 24 3.42 2.92 5.37
C SER A 24 2.78 4.31 5.43
N PHE A 25 1.85 4.51 6.36
CA PHE A 25 1.23 5.81 6.63
C PHE A 25 2.23 6.82 7.21
N ARG A 26 1.96 8.10 6.97
CA ARG A 26 2.73 9.22 7.55
C ARG A 26 1.93 10.04 8.57
N ASN A 27 0.61 9.89 8.57
CA ASN A 27 -0.32 10.53 9.50
C ASN A 27 -1.68 9.81 9.47
N THR A 28 -2.52 10.09 10.45
CA THR A 28 -3.87 9.54 10.60
C THR A 28 -4.82 9.94 9.46
N GLY A 29 -4.67 11.14 8.89
CA GLY A 29 -5.48 11.58 7.76
C GLY A 29 -5.37 10.65 6.55
N GLN A 30 -4.17 10.15 6.23
CA GLN A 30 -3.98 9.17 5.15
C GLN A 30 -4.69 7.83 5.41
N ILE A 31 -4.84 7.44 6.68
CA ILE A 31 -5.52 6.21 7.10
C ILE A 31 -7.03 6.39 6.93
N LEU A 32 -7.56 7.50 7.43
CA LEU A 32 -8.98 7.84 7.36
C LEU A 32 -9.48 7.97 5.92
N GLU A 33 -8.66 8.52 5.02
CA GLU A 33 -8.97 8.57 3.58
C GLU A 33 -9.07 7.18 2.90
N LEU A 34 -8.59 6.12 3.56
CA LEU A 34 -8.70 4.74 3.09
C LEU A 34 -9.69 3.91 3.94
N ALA A 35 -10.51 4.54 4.78
CA ALA A 35 -11.53 3.85 5.54
C ALA A 35 -12.47 3.03 4.62
N GLY A 36 -12.54 1.73 4.85
CA GLY A 36 -13.26 0.77 3.99
C GLY A 36 -12.37 -0.06 3.04
N CYS A 37 -11.05 0.18 3.02
CA CYS A 37 -10.08 -0.78 2.48
C CYS A 37 -10.17 -2.13 3.19
N ASP A 38 -9.74 -3.22 2.56
CA ASP A 38 -9.85 -4.56 3.15
C ASP A 38 -9.07 -4.67 4.46
N CYS A 39 -7.82 -4.18 4.44
CA CYS A 39 -6.94 -4.15 5.58
C CYS A 39 -6.10 -2.86 5.57
N LEU A 40 -5.61 -2.46 6.75
CA LEU A 40 -4.64 -1.37 6.91
C LEU A 40 -3.63 -1.80 7.98
N THR A 41 -2.33 -1.76 7.65
CA THR A 41 -1.26 -1.96 8.63
C THR A 41 -0.75 -0.60 9.09
N ILE A 42 -0.90 -0.33 10.39
CA ILE A 42 -0.74 0.99 11.01
C ILE A 42 0.33 0.87 12.10
N SER A 43 1.24 1.85 12.20
CA SER A 43 2.26 1.84 13.25
C SER A 43 1.62 2.07 14.63
N PRO A 44 2.23 1.59 15.73
CA PRO A 44 1.69 1.77 17.07
C PRO A 44 1.40 3.24 17.41
N GLU A 45 2.26 4.16 16.98
CA GLU A 45 2.12 5.60 17.25
C GLU A 45 0.86 6.17 16.61
N LEU A 46 0.63 5.87 15.32
CA LEU A 46 -0.57 6.34 14.61
C LEU A 46 -1.84 5.64 15.11
N MET A 47 -1.73 4.38 15.56
CA MET A 47 -2.86 3.67 16.17
C MET A 47 -3.27 4.32 17.49
N GLU A 48 -2.29 4.74 18.30
CA GLU A 48 -2.54 5.47 19.54
C GLU A 48 -3.24 6.81 19.26
N GLU A 49 -2.76 7.58 18.28
CA GLU A 49 -3.41 8.83 17.86
C GLU A 49 -4.86 8.61 17.43
N LEU A 50 -5.14 7.59 16.61
CA LEU A 50 -6.50 7.24 16.19
C LEU A 50 -7.38 6.85 17.39
N SER A 51 -6.85 6.08 18.34
CA SER A 51 -7.61 5.63 19.51
C SER A 51 -8.05 6.76 20.45
N LYS A 52 -7.37 7.91 20.39
CA LYS A 52 -7.69 9.11 21.18
C LYS A 52 -8.73 10.02 20.53
N SER A 53 -9.01 9.83 19.23
CA SER A 53 -10.04 10.60 18.53
C SER A 53 -11.42 9.99 18.75
N ALA A 54 -12.42 10.84 18.93
CA ALA A 54 -13.84 10.49 18.94
C ALA A 54 -14.58 11.03 17.71
N ASP A 55 -13.83 11.52 16.72
CA ASP A 55 -14.40 12.07 15.49
C ASP A 55 -15.04 10.95 14.66
N PRO A 56 -16.15 11.23 13.96
CA PRO A 56 -16.79 10.23 13.12
C PRO A 56 -15.88 9.81 11.96
N VAL A 57 -15.79 8.51 11.72
CA VAL A 57 -15.05 7.94 10.57
C VAL A 57 -16.01 7.63 9.44
N GLU A 58 -15.92 8.39 8.35
CA GLU A 58 -16.69 8.13 7.13
C GLU A 58 -16.03 7.03 6.31
N ARG A 59 -16.80 6.03 5.86
CA ARG A 59 -16.32 5.02 4.92
C ARG A 59 -16.11 5.63 3.54
N LYS A 60 -14.86 5.70 3.09
CA LYS A 60 -14.45 6.25 1.78
C LYS A 60 -14.50 5.21 0.66
N LEU A 61 -14.02 4.00 0.93
CA LEU A 61 -13.90 2.92 -0.06
C LEU A 61 -15.01 1.88 0.11
N THR A 62 -15.68 1.56 -1.00
CA THR A 62 -16.70 0.50 -1.03
C THR A 62 -16.63 -0.31 -2.32
N PRO A 63 -16.92 -1.63 -2.29
CA PRO A 63 -16.95 -2.45 -3.49
C PRO A 63 -17.98 -1.96 -4.53
N GLU A 64 -19.12 -1.45 -4.08
CA GLU A 64 -20.21 -0.99 -4.97
C GLU A 64 -19.77 0.20 -5.82
N LYS A 65 -19.06 1.16 -5.23
CA LYS A 65 -18.44 2.28 -5.96
C LYS A 65 -17.37 1.79 -6.93
N ALA A 66 -16.57 0.80 -6.53
CA ALA A 66 -15.54 0.25 -7.39
C ALA A 66 -16.11 -0.50 -8.60
N LYS A 67 -17.25 -1.16 -8.45
CA LYS A 67 -17.95 -1.85 -9.56
C LYS A 67 -18.40 -0.91 -10.68
N THR A 68 -18.73 0.33 -10.36
CA THR A 68 -19.15 1.33 -11.34
C THR A 68 -18.00 2.11 -11.95
N ALA A 69 -16.75 1.89 -11.50
CA ALA A 69 -15.58 2.58 -12.03
C ALA A 69 -15.35 2.29 -13.52
N SER A 70 -14.99 3.32 -14.27
CA SER A 70 -14.58 3.24 -15.67
C SER A 70 -13.09 2.94 -15.75
N VAL A 71 -12.73 1.66 -15.61
CA VAL A 71 -11.36 1.17 -15.72
C VAL A 71 -11.35 -0.10 -16.57
N ASP A 72 -10.42 -0.14 -17.52
CA ASP A 72 -10.22 -1.28 -18.40
C ASP A 72 -9.26 -2.30 -17.78
N ARG A 73 -9.45 -3.56 -18.15
CA ARG A 73 -8.58 -4.63 -17.67
C ARG A 73 -7.22 -4.55 -18.38
N LEU A 74 -6.15 -4.63 -17.60
CA LEU A 74 -4.79 -4.64 -18.14
C LEU A 74 -4.41 -6.05 -18.60
N GLU A 75 -3.89 -6.14 -19.82
CA GLU A 75 -3.21 -7.34 -20.33
C GLU A 75 -1.69 -7.13 -20.26
N LEU A 76 -1.04 -7.85 -19.35
CA LEU A 76 0.39 -7.68 -19.05
C LEU A 76 1.18 -8.95 -19.38
N ASP A 77 2.21 -8.79 -20.19
CA ASP A 77 3.36 -9.70 -20.24
C ASP A 77 4.56 -9.04 -19.53
N GLU A 78 5.69 -9.74 -19.47
CA GLU A 78 6.89 -9.18 -18.82
C GLU A 78 7.34 -7.85 -19.44
N LYS A 79 7.29 -7.73 -20.77
CA LYS A 79 7.77 -6.54 -21.48
C LYS A 79 6.91 -5.33 -21.17
N LYS A 80 5.59 -5.48 -21.27
CA LYS A 80 4.60 -4.44 -20.93
C LYS A 80 4.70 -4.05 -19.46
N PHE A 81 4.83 -5.02 -18.55
CA PHE A 81 5.01 -4.74 -17.13
C PHE A 81 6.26 -3.89 -16.88
N ARG A 82 7.43 -4.32 -17.39
CA ARG A 82 8.69 -3.57 -17.21
C ARG A 82 8.62 -2.17 -17.79
N TRP A 83 7.99 -2.01 -18.95
CA TRP A 83 7.77 -0.70 -19.57
C TRP A 83 6.91 0.22 -18.69
N LEU A 84 5.74 -0.26 -18.26
CA LEU A 84 4.82 0.53 -17.43
C LEU A 84 5.41 0.90 -16.07
N VAL A 85 6.20 0.00 -15.46
CA VAL A 85 6.93 0.30 -14.22
C VAL A 85 7.98 1.38 -14.47
N ASN A 86 8.74 1.29 -15.57
CA ASN A 86 9.78 2.26 -15.93
C ASN A 86 9.20 3.66 -16.21
N GLU A 87 8.02 3.74 -16.82
CA GLU A 87 7.32 5.02 -17.06
C GLU A 87 6.87 5.71 -15.76
N ASN A 88 6.80 4.98 -14.64
CA ASN A 88 6.52 5.54 -13.33
C ASN A 88 7.82 5.70 -12.53
N ALA A 89 8.45 6.88 -12.66
CA ALA A 89 9.71 7.20 -11.98
C ALA A 89 9.64 6.96 -10.46
N MET A 90 8.54 7.36 -9.82
CA MET A 90 8.35 7.16 -8.37
C MET A 90 8.31 5.67 -8.01
N ALA A 91 7.54 4.86 -8.73
CA ALA A 91 7.44 3.43 -8.47
C ALA A 91 8.77 2.71 -8.71
N THR A 92 9.49 3.06 -9.78
CA THR A 92 10.82 2.52 -10.09
C THR A 92 11.81 2.84 -8.98
N ASP A 93 11.94 4.12 -8.63
CA ASP A 93 12.93 4.56 -7.65
C ASP A 93 12.63 4.04 -6.24
N LYS A 94 11.36 4.10 -5.80
CA LYS A 94 10.97 3.68 -4.45
C LYS A 94 11.05 2.18 -4.26
N THR A 95 10.74 1.39 -5.29
CA THR A 95 10.93 -0.06 -5.26
C THR A 95 12.42 -0.38 -5.08
N ALA A 96 13.28 0.21 -5.91
CA ALA A 96 14.71 -0.04 -5.87
C ALA A 96 15.35 0.45 -4.55
N GLU A 97 14.93 1.62 -4.05
CA GLU A 97 15.36 2.17 -2.77
C GLU A 97 14.96 1.27 -1.60
N GLY A 98 13.71 0.78 -1.58
CA GLY A 98 13.20 -0.10 -0.54
C GLY A 98 13.97 -1.41 -0.44
N ILE A 99 14.24 -2.06 -1.58
CA ILE A 99 15.04 -3.29 -1.65
C ILE A 99 16.43 -3.06 -1.04
N ARG A 100 17.11 -1.98 -1.44
CA ARG A 100 18.45 -1.65 -0.91
C ARG A 100 18.42 -1.38 0.60
N LYS A 101 17.41 -0.68 1.10
CA LYS A 101 17.27 -0.39 2.53
C LYS A 101 17.06 -1.66 3.36
N PHE A 102 16.17 -2.55 2.92
CA PHE A 102 15.97 -3.82 3.60
C PHE A 102 17.24 -4.69 3.56
N ALA A 103 17.97 -4.74 2.45
CA ALA A 103 19.24 -5.46 2.37
C ALA A 103 20.28 -4.92 3.37
N VAL A 104 20.38 -3.59 3.51
CA VAL A 104 21.25 -2.96 4.51
C VAL A 104 20.87 -3.37 5.93
N ASP A 105 19.57 -3.42 6.24
CA ASP A 105 19.11 -3.80 7.58
C ASP A 105 19.31 -5.30 7.88
N VAL A 106 19.21 -6.16 6.86
CA VAL A 106 19.59 -7.59 6.98
C VAL A 106 21.06 -7.74 7.35
N VAL A 107 21.97 -7.06 6.64
CA VAL A 107 23.42 -7.14 6.93
C VAL A 107 23.74 -6.63 8.35
N LYS A 108 23.08 -5.55 8.80
CA LYS A 108 23.22 -5.08 10.19
C LYS A 108 22.76 -6.14 11.19
N LEU A 109 21.64 -6.81 10.92
CA LEU A 109 21.12 -7.87 11.77
C LEU A 109 22.09 -9.06 11.83
N GLU A 110 22.65 -9.48 10.69
CA GLU A 110 23.66 -10.55 10.62
C GLU A 110 24.89 -10.23 11.48
N GLN A 111 25.42 -9.00 11.37
CA GLN A 111 26.55 -8.54 12.20
C GLN A 111 26.20 -8.52 13.69
N PHE A 112 25.00 -8.05 14.04
CA PHE A 112 24.53 -8.05 15.42
C PHE A 112 24.47 -9.47 15.97
N VAL A 113 23.85 -10.41 15.23
CA VAL A 113 23.77 -11.82 15.64
C VAL A 113 25.16 -12.44 15.79
N ALA A 114 26.06 -12.20 14.82
CA ALA A 114 27.44 -12.69 14.90
C ALA A 114 28.20 -12.18 16.14
N SER A 115 27.92 -10.94 16.59
CA SER A 115 28.52 -10.39 17.83
C SER A 115 28.00 -11.03 19.13
N LYS A 116 26.95 -11.86 19.04
CA LYS A 116 26.32 -12.55 20.18
C LYS A 116 26.61 -14.06 20.20
N LEU A 117 27.33 -14.57 19.20
CA LEU A 117 27.84 -15.94 19.14
C LEU A 117 29.25 -16.01 19.72
#